data_AF-A0A7S1MSF5-F1
#
_entry.id   AF-A0A7S1MSF5-F1
#
_cell.length_a   1.000
_cell.length_b   1.000
_cell.length_c   1.000
_cell.angle_alpha   90.00
_cell.angle_beta   90.00
_cell.angle_gamma   90.00
#
_symmetry.space_group_name_H-M   'P 1'
#
loop_
_entity.id
_entity.type
_entity.pdbx_description
1 polymer ?
#
loop_
_entity_poly.entity_id
_entity_poly.type
_entity_poly.pdbx_seq_one_letter_code
_entity_poly.pdbx_strand_id
1 'polypeptide(L)'
;QLASTGEPGGWWRRREAVERVADALHDVFCCVLDDFLPADLAEGLLEGVLESRPEGPIPAEGRGGWTRGGTARAAEAIRTAGDSGSRNERLARTLMNPSRGDVLRFADDETMMPGTDALFATVDELVLGLKREPKVAARLANTDFANSAMFSVYPGGAARYIKHTDNSTITDGRRLTAILYLNKGWEPAHGGQLRIFEPSMQSMRWKLDVEPRFNRLALFWATEEVPHEVLPSYRDRAAVSIWYVCGRESLQTEDAFKRLVTKVRCIGGQDRVDRLAASGSTEEQREVLRALAQDPSRPSSAAALSCGPALQERKALLSAVEHDFEGCDAHRRARARLNHLFGWDEHLAKVQSEIAQAQRQQLGLFAAMGLAPPPGVQQLLEVSSAEVGAPRQVASAAAAGAQRPMP
;
A
#
# COMPACT_ATOMS: atom_id res chain seq x y z
N GLN A 1 3.27 -22.86 -10.16
CA GLN A 1 2.82 -22.21 -11.41
C GLN A 1 1.64 -23.01 -11.93
N LEU A 2 0.54 -22.34 -12.23
CA LEU A 2 -0.67 -22.94 -12.81
C LEU A 2 -0.86 -22.34 -14.20
N ALA A 3 -1.18 -23.19 -15.19
CA ALA A 3 -1.31 -22.78 -16.58
C ALA A 3 -2.64 -23.28 -17.18
N SER A 4 -3.08 -22.60 -18.23
CA SER A 4 -4.31 -22.98 -18.93
C SER A 4 -4.20 -24.35 -19.58
N THR A 5 -5.31 -25.09 -19.57
CA THR A 5 -5.55 -26.29 -20.40
C THR A 5 -6.63 -26.05 -21.46
N GLY A 6 -7.09 -24.79 -21.60
CA GLY A 6 -8.15 -24.34 -22.51
C GLY A 6 -7.98 -22.85 -22.90
N GLU A 7 -9.08 -22.15 -23.21
CA GLU A 7 -9.02 -20.72 -23.57
C GLU A 7 -8.51 -19.84 -22.41
N PRO A 8 -7.64 -18.84 -22.69
CA PRO A 8 -7.21 -17.85 -21.70
C PRO A 8 -8.38 -17.20 -20.97
N GLY A 9 -8.19 -16.86 -19.70
CA GLY A 9 -9.21 -16.15 -18.93
C GLY A 9 -10.17 -17.03 -18.14
N GLY A 10 -10.54 -18.21 -18.62
CA GLY A 10 -11.61 -19.01 -18.01
C GLY A 10 -11.14 -20.09 -17.03
N TRP A 11 -9.96 -20.67 -17.25
CA TRP A 11 -9.57 -21.95 -16.65
C TRP A 11 -9.45 -21.95 -15.12
N TRP A 12 -9.10 -20.80 -14.52
CA TRP A 12 -8.87 -20.65 -13.08
C TRP A 12 -10.16 -20.50 -12.28
N ARG A 13 -11.31 -20.23 -12.93
CA ARG A 13 -12.63 -20.16 -12.29
C ARG A 13 -13.15 -21.52 -11.82
N ARG A 14 -12.50 -22.61 -12.26
CA ARG A 14 -12.79 -23.96 -11.76
C ARG A 14 -12.42 -24.04 -10.29
N ARG A 15 -13.30 -24.65 -9.49
CA ARG A 15 -13.10 -24.84 -8.05
C ARG A 15 -11.71 -25.41 -7.71
N GLU A 16 -11.31 -26.48 -8.38
CA GLU A 16 -10.00 -27.14 -8.19
C GLU A 16 -8.81 -26.20 -8.43
N ALA A 17 -8.95 -25.24 -9.35
CA ALA A 17 -7.90 -24.27 -9.62
C ALA A 17 -7.83 -23.23 -8.49
N VAL A 18 -8.96 -22.73 -8.01
CA VAL A 18 -9.03 -21.82 -6.85
C VAL A 18 -8.46 -22.48 -5.59
N GLU A 19 -8.83 -23.75 -5.34
CA GLU A 19 -8.27 -24.57 -4.25
C GLU A 19 -6.74 -24.65 -4.33
N ARG A 20 -6.18 -24.92 -5.53
CA ARG A 20 -4.72 -24.94 -5.73
C ARG A 20 -4.05 -23.57 -5.55
N VAL A 21 -4.74 -22.47 -5.89
CA VAL A 21 -4.23 -21.12 -5.62
C VAL A 21 -4.19 -20.87 -4.11
N ALA A 22 -5.23 -21.26 -3.38
CA ALA A 22 -5.26 -21.19 -1.92
C ALA A 22 -4.16 -22.05 -1.27
N ASP A 23 -3.96 -23.28 -1.75
CA ASP A 23 -2.85 -24.14 -1.32
C ASP A 23 -1.50 -23.47 -1.52
N ALA A 24 -1.23 -22.94 -2.72
CA ALA A 24 0.02 -22.26 -3.02
C ALA A 24 0.25 -21.01 -2.16
N LEU A 25 -0.79 -20.22 -1.90
CA LEU A 25 -0.72 -19.07 -0.99
C LEU A 25 -0.49 -19.51 0.46
N HIS A 26 -1.07 -20.62 0.90
CA HIS A 26 -0.87 -21.15 2.26
C HIS A 26 0.53 -21.74 2.45
N ASP A 27 0.96 -22.60 1.54
CA ASP A 27 2.18 -23.41 1.68
C ASP A 27 3.44 -22.66 1.22
N VAL A 28 3.34 -21.87 0.14
CA VAL A 28 4.48 -21.24 -0.55
C VAL A 28 4.43 -19.70 -0.48
N PHE A 29 3.33 -19.13 0.01
CA PHE A 29 3.13 -17.68 0.23
C PHE A 29 3.08 -16.87 -1.08
N CYS A 30 3.07 -17.55 -2.22
CA CYS A 30 2.94 -16.95 -3.54
C CYS A 30 2.36 -17.95 -4.54
N CYS A 31 1.69 -17.44 -5.57
CA CYS A 31 1.13 -18.21 -6.66
C CYS A 31 1.34 -17.44 -7.97
N VAL A 32 1.50 -18.18 -9.06
CA VAL A 32 1.64 -17.64 -10.42
C VAL A 32 0.66 -18.35 -11.33
N LEU A 33 -0.18 -17.57 -12.01
CA LEU A 33 -1.17 -18.03 -12.97
C LEU A 33 -0.82 -17.47 -14.35
N ASP A 34 -0.65 -18.37 -15.33
CA ASP A 34 -0.50 -17.99 -16.73
C ASP A 34 -1.86 -17.91 -17.44
N ASP A 35 -1.93 -17.10 -18.49
CA ASP A 35 -3.12 -16.90 -19.31
C ASP A 35 -4.35 -16.52 -18.46
N PHE A 36 -4.14 -15.60 -17.51
CA PHE A 36 -5.10 -15.27 -16.46
C PHE A 36 -6.35 -14.55 -16.97
N LEU A 37 -6.19 -13.62 -17.91
CA LEU A 37 -7.29 -12.87 -18.52
C LEU A 37 -7.67 -13.42 -19.90
N PRO A 38 -8.90 -13.12 -20.39
CA PRO A 38 -9.19 -13.18 -21.82
C PRO A 38 -8.15 -12.40 -22.62
N ALA A 39 -7.79 -12.91 -23.80
CA ALA A 39 -6.68 -12.37 -24.58
C ALA A 39 -6.93 -10.91 -25.01
N ASP A 40 -8.14 -10.61 -25.47
CA ASP A 40 -8.59 -9.26 -25.84
C ASP A 40 -8.46 -8.26 -24.69
N LEU A 41 -8.83 -8.66 -23.47
CA LEU A 41 -8.68 -7.80 -22.30
C LEU A 41 -7.20 -7.54 -21.96
N ALA A 42 -6.35 -8.56 -22.01
CA ALA A 42 -4.92 -8.40 -21.76
C ALA A 42 -4.24 -7.53 -22.83
N GLU A 43 -4.69 -7.62 -24.08
CA GLU A 43 -4.23 -6.79 -25.19
C GLU A 43 -4.66 -5.33 -25.03
N GLY A 44 -5.94 -5.08 -24.72
CA GLY A 44 -6.43 -3.72 -24.50
C GLY A 44 -5.75 -3.01 -23.32
N LEU A 45 -5.42 -3.74 -22.25
CA LEU A 45 -4.64 -3.19 -21.14
C LEU A 45 -3.22 -2.79 -21.58
N LEU A 46 -2.57 -3.61 -22.42
CA LEU A 46 -1.24 -3.31 -22.95
C LEU A 46 -1.29 -2.09 -23.89
N GLU A 47 -2.26 -2.04 -24.81
CA GLU A 47 -2.47 -0.89 -25.70
C GLU A 47 -2.69 0.39 -24.90
N GLY A 48 -3.55 0.36 -23.88
CA GLY A 48 -3.78 1.49 -22.99
C GLY A 48 -2.52 1.98 -22.27
N VAL A 49 -1.62 1.08 -21.86
CA VAL A 49 -0.31 1.47 -21.28
C VAL A 49 0.58 2.13 -22.32
N LEU A 50 0.66 1.57 -23.53
CA LEU A 50 1.53 2.07 -24.60
C LEU A 50 1.07 3.44 -25.12
N GLU A 51 -0.24 3.62 -25.32
CA GLU A 51 -0.82 4.88 -25.81
C GLU A 51 -0.77 6.00 -24.77
N SER A 52 -0.96 5.65 -23.49
CA SER A 52 -1.01 6.66 -22.42
C SER A 52 0.37 7.10 -21.93
N ARG A 53 1.43 6.34 -22.22
CA ARG A 53 2.79 6.64 -21.76
C ARG A 53 3.41 7.75 -22.62
N PRO A 54 3.81 8.89 -22.02
CA PRO A 54 4.50 9.94 -22.76
C PRO A 54 5.83 9.45 -23.35
N GLU A 55 6.15 9.94 -24.54
CA GLU A 55 7.46 9.73 -25.15
C GLU A 55 8.58 10.41 -24.35
N GLY A 56 9.72 9.75 -24.27
CA GLY A 56 10.92 10.24 -23.60
C GLY A 56 10.88 10.15 -22.06
N PRO A 57 11.88 10.76 -21.38
CA PRO A 57 11.96 10.71 -19.92
C PRO A 57 10.81 11.47 -19.24
N ILE A 58 10.14 10.83 -18.29
CA ILE A 58 9.16 11.50 -17.41
C ILE A 58 9.92 12.41 -16.45
N PRO A 59 9.60 13.71 -16.30
CA PRO A 59 10.28 14.60 -15.37
C PRO A 59 9.84 14.36 -13.91
N ALA A 60 10.41 15.07 -12.94
CA ALA A 60 10.18 14.80 -11.50
C ALA A 60 8.74 15.13 -11.06
N GLU A 61 8.19 16.20 -11.63
CA GLU A 61 6.81 16.68 -11.51
C GLU A 61 5.78 15.79 -12.21
N GLY A 62 6.24 14.80 -12.99
CA GLY A 62 5.39 13.93 -13.80
C GLY A 62 4.99 14.55 -15.14
N ARG A 63 4.36 13.73 -15.99
CA ARG A 63 3.85 14.13 -17.31
C ARG A 63 2.71 13.20 -17.73
N GLY A 64 1.60 13.76 -18.21
CA GLY A 64 0.48 12.96 -18.74
C GLY A 64 -0.10 11.95 -17.73
N GLY A 65 -0.13 12.31 -16.44
CA GLY A 65 -0.57 11.43 -15.36
C GLY A 65 0.47 10.40 -14.89
N TRP A 66 1.64 10.32 -15.54
CA TRP A 66 2.74 9.47 -15.12
C TRP A 66 3.70 10.19 -14.19
N THR A 67 4.15 9.52 -13.15
CA THR A 67 5.10 10.03 -12.15
C THR A 67 6.26 9.05 -11.97
N ARG A 68 7.41 9.51 -11.48
CA ARG A 68 8.53 8.61 -11.15
C ARG A 68 8.24 7.92 -9.81
N GLY A 69 8.41 6.60 -9.75
CA GLY A 69 8.20 5.85 -8.52
C GLY A 69 9.09 6.32 -7.35
N GLY A 70 10.33 6.71 -7.66
CA GLY A 70 11.26 7.26 -6.66
C GLY A 70 10.83 8.62 -6.09
N THR A 71 10.14 9.47 -6.85
CA THR A 71 9.72 10.81 -6.40
C THR A 71 8.40 10.80 -5.63
N ALA A 72 7.51 9.83 -5.89
CA ALA A 72 6.26 9.66 -5.15
C ALA A 72 6.49 9.41 -3.64
N ARG A 73 7.48 8.56 -3.30
CA ARG A 73 7.91 8.35 -1.90
C ARG A 73 8.72 9.52 -1.35
N ALA A 74 9.48 10.24 -2.16
CA ALA A 74 10.17 11.44 -1.73
C ALA A 74 9.17 12.54 -1.29
N ALA A 75 8.07 12.69 -2.04
CA ALA A 75 6.98 13.60 -1.70
C ALA A 75 6.26 13.18 -0.40
N GLU A 76 6.12 11.88 -0.14
CA GLU A 76 5.58 11.35 1.12
C GLU A 76 6.54 11.57 2.30
N ALA A 77 7.85 11.36 2.10
CA ALA A 77 8.87 11.61 3.11
C ALA A 77 8.95 13.10 3.53
N ILE A 78 8.61 14.03 2.63
CA ILE A 78 8.49 15.47 2.94
C ILE A 78 7.29 15.76 3.85
N ARG A 79 6.20 14.98 3.74
CA ARG A 79 4.96 15.18 4.52
C ARG A 79 5.05 14.65 5.95
N THR A 80 5.93 13.69 6.22
CA THR A 80 6.17 13.19 7.59
C THR A 80 6.77 14.27 8.51
N ALA A 81 6.27 14.36 9.74
CA ALA A 81 6.79 15.26 10.76
C ALA A 81 8.29 15.02 11.06
N GLY A 82 9.05 16.10 11.19
CA GLY A 82 10.49 16.10 11.50
C GLY A 82 11.08 17.50 11.32
N ASP A 83 12.26 17.80 11.86
CA ASP A 83 12.92 19.08 11.61
C ASP A 83 13.37 19.19 10.13
N SER A 84 13.44 20.42 9.61
CA SER A 84 13.77 20.74 8.21
C SER A 84 15.09 20.12 7.72
N GLY A 85 16.08 19.94 8.59
CA GLY A 85 17.36 19.29 8.30
C GLY A 85 17.20 17.79 7.99
N SER A 86 16.49 17.06 8.84
CA SER A 86 16.19 15.63 8.63
C SER A 86 15.34 15.38 7.37
N ARG A 87 14.43 16.31 7.06
CA ARG A 87 13.62 16.26 5.82
C ARG A 87 14.48 16.45 4.56
N ASN A 88 15.39 17.43 4.58
CA ASN A 88 16.30 17.68 3.45
C ASN A 88 17.26 16.52 3.19
N GLU A 89 17.76 15.86 4.24
CA GLU A 89 18.66 14.72 4.09
C GLU A 89 17.94 13.46 3.56
N ARG A 90 16.72 13.17 4.04
CA ARG A 90 15.87 12.09 3.49
C ARG A 90 15.50 12.33 2.03
N LEU A 91 15.18 13.58 1.69
CA LEU A 91 14.90 13.98 0.32
C LEU A 91 16.13 13.78 -0.59
N ALA A 92 17.30 14.28 -0.17
CA ALA A 92 18.55 14.12 -0.91
C ALA A 92 18.90 12.64 -1.13
N ARG A 93 18.75 11.79 -0.11
CA ARG A 93 19.00 10.35 -0.19
C ARG A 93 18.05 9.64 -1.16
N THR A 94 16.76 9.98 -1.10
CA THR A 94 15.72 9.41 -1.97
C THR A 94 15.92 9.82 -3.43
N LEU A 95 16.40 11.03 -3.68
CA LEU A 95 16.71 11.53 -5.02
C LEU A 95 18.02 10.95 -5.60
N MET A 96 19.03 10.70 -4.76
CA MET A 96 20.36 10.23 -5.21
C MET A 96 20.44 8.71 -5.41
N ASN A 97 19.61 7.91 -4.74
CA ASN A 97 19.53 6.47 -4.96
C ASN A 97 18.08 6.02 -4.87
N PRO A 98 17.28 6.23 -5.94
CA PRO A 98 15.85 5.95 -5.89
C PRO A 98 15.65 4.45 -5.64
N SER A 99 14.86 4.13 -4.61
CA SER A 99 14.53 2.75 -4.24
C SER A 99 13.88 1.98 -5.40
N ARG A 100 13.26 2.69 -6.35
CA ARG A 100 12.62 2.15 -7.54
C ARG A 100 12.84 3.04 -8.77
N GLY A 101 13.07 2.40 -9.92
CA GLY A 101 13.40 3.04 -11.20
C GLY A 101 12.27 3.07 -12.23
N ASP A 102 11.04 2.77 -11.82
CA ASP A 102 9.87 2.78 -12.68
C ASP A 102 9.16 4.13 -12.75
N VAL A 103 8.31 4.26 -13.76
CA VAL A 103 7.29 5.30 -13.85
C VAL A 103 5.94 4.66 -13.64
N LEU A 104 5.04 5.38 -12.95
CA LEU A 104 3.75 4.86 -12.55
C LEU A 104 2.61 5.82 -12.84
N ARG A 105 1.43 5.25 -13.09
CA ARG A 105 0.16 5.95 -13.24
C ARG A 105 -0.91 5.14 -12.53
N PHE A 106 -1.72 5.80 -11.70
CA PHE A 106 -2.88 5.17 -11.09
C PHE A 106 -4.08 5.32 -12.01
N ALA A 107 -4.97 4.33 -12.02
CA ALA A 107 -6.30 4.42 -12.61
C ALA A 107 -7.31 4.64 -11.49
N ASP A 108 -7.54 5.92 -11.16
CA ASP A 108 -8.58 6.38 -10.26
C ASP A 108 -9.80 6.91 -11.05
N ASP A 109 -10.84 7.35 -10.36
CA ASP A 109 -12.12 7.77 -10.95
C ASP A 109 -11.97 8.82 -12.06
N GLU A 110 -10.93 9.66 -12.01
CA GLU A 110 -10.67 10.72 -13.00
C GLU A 110 -9.69 10.28 -14.11
N THR A 111 -8.87 9.26 -13.86
CA THR A 111 -7.74 8.88 -14.72
C THR A 111 -7.79 7.44 -15.22
N MET A 112 -8.96 6.80 -15.13
CA MET A 112 -9.21 5.42 -15.56
C MET A 112 -8.57 5.07 -16.90
N MET A 113 -7.91 3.91 -16.93
CA MET A 113 -7.29 3.38 -18.13
C MET A 113 -8.19 2.31 -18.78
N PRO A 114 -8.16 2.15 -20.12
CA PRO A 114 -8.95 1.14 -20.82
C PRO A 114 -8.79 -0.26 -20.22
N GLY A 115 -9.89 -1.00 -20.11
CA GLY A 115 -9.91 -2.37 -19.58
C GLY A 115 -9.78 -2.49 -18.04
N THR A 116 -9.56 -1.39 -17.31
CA THR A 116 -9.32 -1.45 -15.85
C THR A 116 -10.53 -1.98 -15.07
N ASP A 117 -11.76 -1.64 -15.46
CA ASP A 117 -12.96 -2.15 -14.77
C ASP A 117 -13.12 -3.66 -14.91
N ALA A 118 -12.88 -4.18 -16.12
CA ALA A 118 -12.92 -5.61 -16.38
C ALA A 118 -11.76 -6.35 -15.68
N LEU A 119 -10.58 -5.72 -15.57
CA LEU A 119 -9.48 -6.20 -14.74
C LEU A 119 -9.90 -6.30 -13.28
N PHE A 120 -10.48 -5.24 -12.71
CA PHE A 120 -10.97 -5.25 -11.33
C PHE A 120 -11.98 -6.37 -11.10
N ALA A 121 -13.01 -6.47 -11.94
CA ALA A 121 -14.02 -7.52 -11.83
C ALA A 121 -13.39 -8.92 -11.84
N THR A 122 -12.43 -9.15 -12.73
CA THR A 122 -11.78 -10.46 -12.91
C THR A 122 -10.88 -10.83 -11.72
N VAL A 123 -10.05 -9.91 -11.22
CA VAL A 123 -9.18 -10.20 -10.06
C VAL A 123 -9.99 -10.27 -8.78
N ASP A 124 -11.03 -9.43 -8.62
CA ASP A 124 -11.92 -9.44 -7.47
C ASP A 124 -12.66 -10.78 -7.35
N GLU A 125 -13.12 -11.33 -8.48
CA GLU A 125 -13.77 -12.66 -8.53
C GLU A 125 -12.84 -13.75 -7.97
N LEU A 126 -11.56 -13.76 -8.39
CA LEU A 126 -10.57 -14.69 -7.85
C LEU A 126 -10.40 -14.51 -6.33
N VAL A 127 -10.24 -13.26 -5.85
CA VAL A 127 -10.04 -13.00 -4.43
C VAL A 127 -11.27 -13.36 -3.60
N LEU A 128 -12.48 -13.09 -4.10
CA LEU A 128 -13.72 -13.52 -3.45
C LEU A 128 -13.88 -15.04 -3.41
N GLY A 129 -13.40 -15.74 -4.46
CA GLY A 129 -13.27 -17.19 -4.46
C GLY A 129 -12.33 -17.67 -3.36
N LEU A 130 -11.11 -17.11 -3.30
CA LEU A 130 -10.10 -17.45 -2.28
C LEU A 130 -10.58 -17.19 -0.86
N LYS A 131 -11.39 -16.15 -0.62
CA LYS A 131 -11.98 -15.88 0.71
C LYS A 131 -12.86 -17.01 1.23
N ARG A 132 -13.36 -17.88 0.35
CA ARG A 132 -14.17 -19.06 0.70
C ARG A 132 -13.31 -20.30 0.94
N GLU A 133 -12.03 -20.27 0.59
CA GLU A 133 -11.13 -21.41 0.72
C GLU A 133 -10.58 -21.54 2.17
N PRO A 134 -10.84 -22.66 2.88
CA PRO A 134 -10.54 -22.78 4.30
C PRO A 134 -9.09 -22.46 4.70
N LYS A 135 -8.12 -22.84 3.87
CA LYS A 135 -6.68 -22.63 4.15
C LYS A 135 -6.25 -21.17 4.21
N VAL A 136 -6.98 -20.27 3.54
CA VAL A 136 -6.63 -18.85 3.44
C VAL A 136 -7.74 -17.91 3.91
N ALA A 137 -8.96 -18.42 4.13
CA ALA A 137 -10.13 -17.64 4.56
C ALA A 137 -9.86 -16.80 5.81
N ALA A 138 -9.23 -17.40 6.83
CA ALA A 138 -8.88 -16.67 8.07
C ALA A 138 -7.90 -15.52 7.80
N ARG A 139 -6.91 -15.73 6.93
CA ARG A 139 -5.90 -14.72 6.59
C ARG A 139 -6.45 -13.60 5.70
N LEU A 140 -7.47 -13.90 4.90
CA LEU A 140 -8.21 -12.95 4.04
C LEU A 140 -9.46 -12.36 4.71
N ALA A 141 -9.72 -12.67 5.98
CA ALA A 141 -10.84 -12.09 6.71
C ALA A 141 -10.75 -10.55 6.72
N ASN A 142 -11.88 -9.87 6.49
CA ASN A 142 -11.96 -8.41 6.35
C ASN A 142 -11.17 -7.81 5.17
N THR A 143 -10.63 -8.64 4.27
CA THR A 143 -9.98 -8.19 3.02
C THR A 143 -11.07 -7.90 1.98
N ASP A 144 -11.80 -6.80 2.17
CA ASP A 144 -12.99 -6.41 1.39
C ASP A 144 -12.77 -5.12 0.58
N PHE A 145 -11.53 -4.61 0.60
CA PHE A 145 -11.15 -3.38 -0.08
C PHE A 145 -9.94 -3.61 -0.99
N ALA A 146 -9.77 -2.75 -1.98
CA ALA A 146 -8.58 -2.72 -2.81
C ALA A 146 -8.23 -1.29 -3.23
N ASN A 147 -6.96 -1.04 -3.51
CA ASN A 147 -6.53 0.21 -4.12
C ASN A 147 -6.96 0.25 -5.61
N SER A 148 -6.95 1.44 -6.19
CA SER A 148 -6.90 1.62 -7.65
C SER A 148 -5.72 0.87 -8.27
N ALA A 149 -5.86 0.49 -9.54
CA ALA A 149 -4.79 -0.17 -10.28
C ALA A 149 -3.60 0.78 -10.46
N MET A 150 -2.41 0.34 -10.07
CA MET A 150 -1.16 1.03 -10.35
C MET A 150 -0.52 0.41 -11.59
N PHE A 151 -0.57 1.14 -12.69
CA PHE A 151 0.19 0.81 -13.89
C PHE A 151 1.63 1.27 -13.70
N SER A 152 2.58 0.40 -14.00
CA SER A 152 4.01 0.66 -13.84
C SER A 152 4.77 0.24 -15.08
N VAL A 153 5.77 1.05 -15.46
CA VAL A 153 6.71 0.74 -16.53
C VAL A 153 8.13 0.97 -16.04
N TYR A 154 8.96 -0.07 -16.07
CA TYR A 154 10.41 0.06 -15.87
C TYR A 154 11.04 0.29 -17.25
N PRO A 155 11.65 1.46 -17.53
CA PRO A 155 12.01 1.91 -18.88
C PRO A 155 13.29 1.26 -19.46
N GLY A 156 13.56 -0.02 -19.16
CA GLY A 156 14.83 -0.66 -19.47
C GLY A 156 16.01 -0.01 -18.75
N GLY A 157 17.22 -0.07 -19.34
CA GLY A 157 18.40 0.64 -18.82
C GLY A 157 18.83 0.21 -17.41
N ALA A 158 18.57 -1.04 -17.02
CA ALA A 158 18.77 -1.58 -15.68
C ALA A 158 17.87 -0.97 -14.58
N ALA A 159 16.74 -0.37 -14.95
CA ALA A 159 15.70 0.03 -13.99
C ALA A 159 15.27 -1.18 -13.14
N ARG A 160 15.15 -0.96 -11.83
CA ARG A 160 14.92 -2.01 -10.82
C ARG A 160 14.10 -1.50 -9.64
N TYR A 161 13.70 -2.37 -8.73
CA TYR A 161 13.16 -2.01 -7.42
C TYR A 161 13.90 -2.83 -6.36
N ILE A 162 14.59 -2.16 -5.45
CA ILE A 162 15.29 -2.79 -4.33
C ILE A 162 14.37 -3.68 -3.50
N LYS A 163 14.97 -4.65 -2.81
CA LYS A 163 14.29 -5.53 -1.86
C LYS A 163 13.45 -4.76 -0.83
N HIS A 164 12.17 -5.13 -0.74
CA HIS A 164 11.19 -4.56 0.18
C HIS A 164 10.09 -5.58 0.50
N THR A 165 9.20 -5.22 1.42
CA THR A 165 7.89 -5.85 1.58
C THR A 165 6.83 -4.81 1.22
N ASP A 166 5.65 -5.27 0.80
CA ASP A 166 4.58 -4.35 0.46
C ASP A 166 4.00 -3.74 1.72
N ASN A 167 3.64 -4.55 2.71
CA ASN A 167 3.14 -4.13 4.00
C ASN A 167 4.21 -4.36 5.09
N SER A 168 4.48 -3.33 5.90
CA SER A 168 5.48 -3.36 6.97
C SER A 168 4.84 -3.62 8.34
N THR A 169 5.66 -3.70 9.39
CA THR A 169 5.22 -3.96 10.77
C THR A 169 4.26 -2.89 11.32
N ILE A 170 4.37 -1.63 10.87
CA ILE A 170 3.45 -0.54 11.25
C ILE A 170 2.06 -0.74 10.61
N THR A 171 1.98 -1.58 9.59
CA THR A 171 0.84 -1.89 8.75
C THR A 171 0.16 -0.70 8.04
N ASP A 172 -0.09 -0.87 6.74
CA ASP A 172 -1.01 -0.04 5.98
C ASP A 172 -2.31 -0.77 5.59
N GLY A 173 -2.49 -1.98 6.12
CA GLY A 173 -3.63 -2.85 5.87
C GLY A 173 -3.53 -3.68 4.58
N ARG A 174 -2.52 -3.49 3.73
CA ARG A 174 -2.35 -4.35 2.55
C ARG A 174 -2.13 -5.80 2.98
N ARG A 175 -2.95 -6.70 2.44
CA ARG A 175 -2.96 -8.12 2.80
C ARG A 175 -2.50 -9.01 1.67
N LEU A 176 -2.95 -8.75 0.44
CA LEU A 176 -2.64 -9.55 -0.74
C LEU A 176 -2.26 -8.63 -1.91
N THR A 177 -1.14 -8.93 -2.55
CA THR A 177 -0.66 -8.24 -3.74
C THR A 177 -0.97 -9.08 -4.97
N ALA A 178 -1.57 -8.44 -5.98
CA ALA A 178 -1.81 -9.01 -7.30
C ALA A 178 -1.05 -8.17 -8.34
N ILE A 179 -0.20 -8.80 -9.14
CA ILE A 179 0.57 -8.15 -10.21
C ILE A 179 0.30 -8.88 -11.52
N LEU A 180 -0.32 -8.18 -12.48
CA LEU A 180 -0.50 -8.65 -13.85
C LEU A 180 0.61 -8.11 -14.74
N TYR A 181 1.25 -8.99 -15.50
CA TYR A 181 2.31 -8.65 -16.44
C TYR A 181 1.81 -8.55 -17.88
N LEU A 182 2.30 -7.55 -18.62
CA LEU A 182 1.81 -7.21 -19.96
C LEU A 182 2.91 -7.32 -21.05
N ASN A 183 3.96 -8.11 -20.83
CA ASN A 183 5.15 -8.08 -21.70
C ASN A 183 5.18 -9.24 -22.71
N LYS A 184 4.82 -8.95 -23.97
CA LYS A 184 4.86 -9.92 -25.09
C LYS A 184 6.30 -10.23 -25.50
N GLY A 185 6.57 -11.51 -25.81
CA GLY A 185 7.90 -11.96 -26.25
C GLY A 185 9.00 -11.69 -25.23
N TRP A 186 8.72 -11.91 -23.94
CA TRP A 186 9.73 -11.77 -22.89
C TRP A 186 10.72 -12.94 -22.94
N GLU A 187 12.01 -12.64 -22.85
CA GLU A 187 13.12 -13.60 -22.91
C GLU A 187 14.01 -13.41 -21.69
N PRO A 188 14.74 -14.45 -21.24
CA PRO A 188 15.59 -14.35 -20.05
C PRO A 188 16.59 -13.18 -20.08
N ALA A 189 17.11 -12.84 -21.28
CA ALA A 189 18.07 -11.74 -21.48
C ALA A 189 17.49 -10.34 -21.18
N HIS A 190 16.17 -10.17 -21.19
CA HIS A 190 15.53 -8.90 -20.85
C HIS A 190 15.57 -8.61 -19.33
N GLY A 191 15.86 -9.60 -18.48
CA GLY A 191 15.89 -9.45 -17.02
C GLY A 191 14.50 -9.19 -16.42
N GLY A 192 14.43 -8.28 -15.43
CA GLY A 192 13.17 -7.76 -14.91
C GLY A 192 12.32 -8.75 -14.08
N GLN A 193 12.89 -9.89 -13.66
CA GLN A 193 12.15 -10.86 -12.83
C GLN A 193 11.75 -10.24 -11.49
N LEU A 194 10.57 -10.63 -10.99
CA LEU A 194 10.20 -10.42 -9.58
C LEU A 194 10.85 -11.55 -8.78
N ARG A 195 11.87 -11.21 -7.99
CA ARG A 195 12.54 -12.14 -7.09
C ARG A 195 11.85 -12.12 -5.73
N ILE A 196 11.46 -13.29 -5.24
CA ILE A 196 10.82 -13.47 -3.94
C ILE A 196 11.75 -14.24 -3.01
N PHE A 197 12.02 -13.67 -1.85
CA PHE A 197 12.94 -14.20 -0.85
C PHE A 197 12.27 -15.22 0.09
N GLU A 198 13.07 -15.98 0.83
CA GLU A 198 12.59 -16.69 2.02
C GLU A 198 12.04 -15.69 3.07
N PRO A 199 11.16 -16.12 4.01
CA PRO A 199 10.44 -15.24 4.95
C PRO A 199 11.29 -14.46 5.97
N SER A 200 12.10 -13.52 5.49
CA SER A 200 12.90 -12.59 6.28
C SER A 200 13.50 -11.49 5.38
N MET A 201 13.38 -10.24 5.82
CA MET A 201 14.04 -9.10 5.17
C MET A 201 15.57 -9.25 5.15
N GLN A 202 16.15 -10.01 6.08
CA GLN A 202 17.59 -10.28 6.15
C GLN A 202 18.01 -11.48 5.28
N SER A 203 17.08 -12.31 4.80
CA SER A 203 17.44 -13.48 3.99
C SER A 203 18.05 -13.07 2.64
N MET A 204 19.21 -13.64 2.31
CA MET A 204 19.80 -13.51 0.98
C MET A 204 19.42 -14.68 0.06
N ARG A 205 18.68 -15.67 0.59
CA ARG A 205 18.16 -16.80 -0.18
C ARG A 205 16.81 -16.43 -0.79
N TRP A 206 16.65 -16.75 -2.06
CA TRP A 206 15.38 -16.58 -2.76
C TRP A 206 14.76 -17.91 -3.12
N LYS A 207 13.42 -17.95 -3.05
CA LYS A 207 12.62 -19.14 -3.33
C LYS A 207 12.11 -19.19 -4.76
N LEU A 208 11.92 -18.02 -5.38
CA LEU A 208 11.29 -17.94 -6.70
C LEU A 208 11.71 -16.66 -7.43
N ASP A 209 12.05 -16.80 -8.70
CA ASP A 209 12.12 -15.69 -9.66
C ASP A 209 10.93 -15.83 -10.64
N VAL A 210 10.08 -14.81 -10.70
CA VAL A 210 8.90 -14.79 -11.59
C VAL A 210 9.20 -13.91 -12.80
N GLU A 211 9.27 -14.52 -13.98
CA GLU A 211 9.40 -13.79 -15.24
C GLU A 211 8.14 -12.95 -15.50
N PRO A 212 8.27 -11.68 -15.93
CA PRO A 212 7.14 -10.78 -16.15
C PRO A 212 6.47 -11.02 -17.53
N ARG A 213 6.07 -12.26 -17.82
CA ARG A 213 5.50 -12.65 -19.13
C ARG A 213 4.09 -12.10 -19.34
N PHE A 214 3.72 -11.83 -20.60
CA PHE A 214 2.37 -11.40 -20.96
C PHE A 214 1.28 -12.31 -20.37
N ASN A 215 0.21 -11.69 -19.86
CA ASN A 215 -0.98 -12.33 -19.27
C ASN A 215 -0.69 -13.27 -18.08
N ARG A 216 0.44 -13.04 -17.39
CA ARG A 216 0.78 -13.73 -16.15
C ARG A 216 0.36 -12.90 -14.94
N LEU A 217 -0.39 -13.51 -14.04
CA LEU A 217 -0.72 -12.96 -12.73
C LEU A 217 0.18 -13.58 -11.67
N ALA A 218 0.89 -12.74 -10.91
CA ALA A 218 1.54 -13.11 -9.66
C ALA A 218 0.68 -12.66 -8.48
N LEU A 219 0.44 -13.56 -7.54
CA LEU A 219 -0.28 -13.32 -6.29
C LEU A 219 0.60 -13.70 -5.12
N PHE A 220 0.72 -12.83 -4.12
CA PHE A 220 1.48 -13.13 -2.91
C PHE A 220 1.02 -12.29 -1.74
N TRP A 221 1.30 -12.74 -0.52
CA TRP A 221 0.98 -11.97 0.67
C TRP A 221 1.77 -10.68 0.71
N ALA A 222 1.11 -9.56 1.03
CA ALA A 222 1.78 -8.27 1.11
C ALA A 222 2.68 -8.15 2.36
N THR A 223 2.53 -9.05 3.34
CA THR A 223 3.17 -8.97 4.66
C THR A 223 4.70 -9.20 4.60
N GLU A 224 5.36 -8.97 5.73
CA GLU A 224 6.81 -9.05 5.89
C GLU A 224 7.44 -10.42 5.56
N GLU A 225 6.62 -11.46 5.51
CA GLU A 225 7.01 -12.84 5.15
C GLU A 225 7.30 -13.02 3.65
N VAL A 226 7.00 -12.02 2.83
CA VAL A 226 7.26 -12.04 1.38
C VAL A 226 8.15 -10.85 0.99
N PRO A 227 9.42 -10.83 1.43
CA PRO A 227 10.37 -9.88 0.89
C PRO A 227 10.56 -10.14 -0.61
N HIS A 228 10.60 -9.09 -1.41
CA HIS A 228 10.76 -9.22 -2.84
C HIS A 228 11.45 -8.01 -3.46
N GLU A 229 12.04 -8.21 -4.63
CA GLU A 229 12.68 -7.16 -5.43
C GLU A 229 12.36 -7.34 -6.91
N VAL A 230 12.46 -6.25 -7.68
CA VAL A 230 12.43 -6.32 -9.14
C VAL A 230 13.86 -6.24 -9.63
N LEU A 231 14.34 -7.33 -10.23
CA LEU A 231 15.68 -7.39 -10.82
C LEU A 231 15.83 -6.36 -11.96
N PRO A 232 17.07 -5.95 -12.30
CA PRO A 232 17.31 -5.03 -13.41
C PRO A 232 16.60 -5.45 -14.70
N SER A 233 15.81 -4.55 -15.26
CA SER A 233 15.15 -4.71 -16.56
C SER A 233 15.96 -4.00 -17.64
N TYR A 234 16.21 -4.67 -18.76
CA TYR A 234 16.93 -4.13 -19.91
C TYR A 234 16.02 -3.82 -21.10
N ARG A 235 14.72 -4.09 -20.94
CA ARG A 235 13.64 -3.73 -21.84
C ARG A 235 12.52 -3.06 -21.03
N ASP A 236 11.67 -2.30 -21.73
CA ASP A 236 10.43 -1.78 -21.14
C ASP A 236 9.61 -2.93 -20.53
N ARG A 237 9.37 -2.86 -19.22
CA ARG A 237 8.63 -3.87 -18.45
C ARG A 237 7.38 -3.22 -17.86
N ALA A 238 6.24 -3.53 -18.44
CA ALA A 238 4.92 -3.11 -18.01
C ALA A 238 4.28 -4.12 -17.03
N ALA A 239 3.67 -3.60 -15.97
CA ALA A 239 2.88 -4.37 -15.02
C ALA A 239 1.74 -3.54 -14.43
N VAL A 240 0.67 -4.20 -13.99
CA VAL A 240 -0.45 -3.60 -13.27
C VAL A 240 -0.53 -4.22 -11.89
N SER A 241 -0.41 -3.42 -10.84
CA SER A 241 -0.48 -3.86 -9.45
C SER A 241 -1.80 -3.45 -8.81
N ILE A 242 -2.44 -4.38 -8.10
CA ILE A 242 -3.60 -4.15 -7.25
C ILE A 242 -3.27 -4.72 -5.87
N TRP A 243 -3.48 -3.93 -4.83
CA TRP A 243 -3.35 -4.39 -3.45
C TRP A 243 -4.72 -4.50 -2.80
N TYR A 244 -5.00 -5.67 -2.28
CA TYR A 244 -6.18 -5.94 -1.47
C TYR A 244 -5.88 -5.64 -0.01
N VAL A 245 -6.82 -4.97 0.63
CA VAL A 245 -6.65 -4.31 1.93
C VAL A 245 -7.62 -4.91 2.94
N CYS A 246 -7.08 -5.28 4.10
CA CYS A 246 -7.84 -5.70 5.27
C CYS A 246 -8.37 -4.47 6.00
N GLY A 247 -9.69 -4.23 5.92
CA GLY A 247 -10.30 -3.05 6.53
C GLY A 247 -10.08 -2.98 8.04
N ARG A 248 -10.10 -4.12 8.74
CA ARG A 248 -9.84 -4.20 10.19
C ARG A 248 -8.41 -3.80 10.55
N GLU A 249 -7.44 -4.24 9.76
CA GLU A 249 -6.03 -3.90 9.96
C GLU A 249 -5.77 -2.42 9.64
N SER A 250 -6.44 -1.88 8.62
CA SER A 250 -6.38 -0.45 8.30
C SER A 250 -6.93 0.48 9.39
N LEU A 251 -7.63 -0.03 10.41
CA LEU A 251 -8.05 0.79 11.55
C LEU A 251 -6.92 1.04 12.55
N GLN A 252 -5.79 0.30 12.47
CA GLN A 252 -4.71 0.34 13.47
C GLN A 252 -3.82 1.59 13.35
N THR A 253 -3.78 2.22 12.17
CA THR A 253 -3.00 3.44 11.95
C THR A 253 -3.84 4.54 11.33
N GLU A 254 -3.51 5.78 11.69
CA GLU A 254 -4.19 6.98 11.18
C GLU A 254 -4.12 7.05 9.64
N ASP A 255 -2.95 6.78 9.05
CA ASP A 255 -2.77 6.83 7.59
C ASP A 255 -3.54 5.74 6.85
N ALA A 256 -3.56 4.51 7.39
CA ALA A 256 -4.33 3.43 6.79
C ALA A 256 -5.84 3.69 6.91
N PHE A 257 -6.29 4.28 8.02
CA PHE A 257 -7.67 4.68 8.22
C PHE A 257 -8.09 5.74 7.20
N LYS A 258 -7.29 6.80 7.04
CA LYS A 258 -7.55 7.86 6.04
C LYS A 258 -7.69 7.26 4.64
N ARG A 259 -6.79 6.36 4.24
CA ARG A 259 -6.88 5.65 2.94
C ARG A 259 -8.11 4.76 2.83
N LEU A 260 -8.43 4.01 3.89
CA LEU A 260 -9.60 3.13 3.93
C LEU A 260 -10.90 3.91 3.65
N VAL A 261 -11.05 5.09 4.26
CA VAL A 261 -12.29 5.87 4.16
C VAL A 261 -12.35 6.75 2.90
N THR A 262 -11.22 7.09 2.27
CA THR A 262 -11.18 8.04 1.13
C THR A 262 -10.64 7.51 -0.20
N LYS A 263 -9.79 6.48 -0.22
CA LYS A 263 -9.01 6.11 -1.43
C LYS A 263 -9.23 4.68 -1.94
N VAL A 264 -9.75 3.78 -1.12
CA VAL A 264 -9.90 2.36 -1.51
C VAL A 264 -11.34 2.04 -1.92
N ARG A 265 -11.47 1.21 -2.96
CA ARG A 265 -12.75 0.68 -3.46
C ARG A 265 -13.14 -0.58 -2.70
N CYS A 266 -14.44 -0.87 -2.63
CA CYS A 266 -14.92 -2.18 -2.20
C CYS A 266 -14.81 -3.17 -3.36
N ILE A 267 -14.45 -4.41 -3.05
CA ILE A 267 -14.24 -5.45 -4.07
C ILE A 267 -15.57 -6.10 -4.48
N GLY A 268 -15.68 -6.49 -5.75
CA GLY A 268 -16.78 -7.29 -6.28
C GLY A 268 -18.19 -6.74 -6.02
N GLY A 269 -18.34 -5.41 -6.02
CA GLY A 269 -19.63 -4.74 -5.83
C GLY A 269 -20.24 -4.88 -4.43
N GLN A 270 -19.45 -5.29 -3.43
CA GLN A 270 -19.91 -5.34 -2.04
C GLN A 270 -20.34 -3.96 -1.53
N ASP A 271 -21.35 -3.92 -0.66
CA ASP A 271 -21.83 -2.67 -0.07
C ASP A 271 -20.78 -2.06 0.88
N ARG A 272 -20.44 -0.78 0.65
CA ARG A 272 -19.39 -0.09 1.39
C ARG A 272 -19.77 0.13 2.85
N VAL A 273 -21.04 0.40 3.15
CA VAL A 273 -21.50 0.61 4.53
C VAL A 273 -21.33 -0.67 5.34
N ASP A 274 -21.74 -1.81 4.78
CA ASP A 274 -21.60 -3.11 5.42
C ASP A 274 -20.14 -3.50 5.63
N ARG A 275 -19.29 -3.33 4.61
CA ARG A 275 -17.88 -3.74 4.69
C ARG A 275 -17.07 -2.85 5.62
N LEU A 276 -17.32 -1.54 5.61
CA LEU A 276 -16.62 -0.62 6.50
C LEU A 276 -17.05 -0.86 7.95
N ALA A 277 -18.34 -1.04 8.21
CA ALA A 277 -18.83 -1.43 9.53
C ALA A 277 -18.24 -2.76 10.02
N ALA A 278 -18.18 -3.78 9.17
CA ALA A 278 -17.61 -5.09 9.52
C ALA A 278 -16.13 -5.05 9.92
N SER A 279 -15.41 -3.99 9.55
CA SER A 279 -14.01 -3.79 9.94
C SER A 279 -13.85 -3.47 11.44
N GLY A 280 -14.87 -2.88 12.07
CA GLY A 280 -14.85 -2.51 13.49
C GLY A 280 -14.90 -3.70 14.45
N SER A 281 -14.25 -3.56 15.60
CA SER A 281 -14.23 -4.55 16.69
C SER A 281 -15.32 -4.29 17.74
N THR A 282 -15.64 -3.02 18.02
CA THR A 282 -16.66 -2.60 18.99
C THR A 282 -17.86 -1.96 18.28
N GLU A 283 -19.03 -1.93 18.91
CA GLU A 283 -20.21 -1.32 18.28
C GLU A 283 -20.01 0.17 17.99
N GLU A 284 -19.35 0.90 18.89
CA GLU A 284 -18.98 2.31 18.71
C GLU A 284 -18.10 2.52 17.47
N GLN A 285 -17.12 1.65 17.23
CA GLN A 285 -16.32 1.69 16.00
C GLN A 285 -17.20 1.45 14.77
N ARG A 286 -18.12 0.46 14.83
CA ARG A 286 -19.01 0.15 13.71
C ARG A 286 -19.93 1.32 13.39
N GLU A 287 -20.47 2.00 14.39
CA GLU A 287 -21.34 3.17 14.21
C GLU A 287 -20.61 4.32 13.48
N VAL A 288 -19.40 4.67 13.92
CA VAL A 288 -18.59 5.70 13.26
C VAL A 288 -18.25 5.31 11.82
N LEU A 289 -17.90 4.05 11.60
CA LEU A 289 -17.59 3.52 10.27
C LEU A 289 -18.83 3.51 9.35
N ARG A 290 -20.02 3.16 9.85
CA ARG A 290 -21.28 3.30 9.08
C ARG A 290 -21.53 4.74 8.68
N ALA A 291 -21.38 5.69 9.62
CA ALA A 291 -21.59 7.11 9.35
C ALA A 291 -20.64 7.64 8.28
N LEU A 292 -19.37 7.22 8.30
CA LEU A 292 -18.37 7.59 7.29
C LEU A 292 -18.66 7.01 5.91
N ALA A 293 -19.19 5.78 5.83
CA ALA A 293 -19.47 5.10 4.57
C ALA A 293 -20.75 5.57 3.85
N GLN A 294 -21.72 6.16 4.56
CA GLN A 294 -22.99 6.57 3.97
C GLN A 294 -22.79 7.58 2.83
N ASP A 295 -23.37 7.31 1.66
CA ASP A 295 -23.39 8.26 0.55
C ASP A 295 -24.73 9.02 0.53
N PRO A 296 -24.75 10.34 0.78
CA PRO A 296 -25.99 11.12 0.75
C PRO A 296 -26.63 11.22 -0.65
N SER A 297 -25.91 10.87 -1.72
CA SER A 297 -26.42 10.90 -3.10
C SER A 297 -27.07 9.59 -3.56
N ARG A 298 -26.88 8.50 -2.81
CA ARG A 298 -27.50 7.18 -3.02
C ARG A 298 -28.48 6.89 -1.88
N PRO A 299 -29.74 7.33 -1.97
CA PRO A 299 -30.71 7.02 -0.94
C PRO A 299 -30.98 5.51 -0.94
N SER A 300 -30.62 4.82 0.14
CA SER A 300 -31.25 3.54 0.43
C SER A 300 -32.72 3.81 0.73
N SER A 301 -33.61 3.05 0.10
CA SER A 301 -35.05 3.24 0.24
C SER A 301 -35.45 3.11 1.71
N ALA A 302 -35.89 4.23 2.31
CA ALA A 302 -36.50 4.45 3.63
C ALA A 302 -35.74 5.40 4.58
N ALA A 303 -34.45 5.72 4.38
CA ALA A 303 -33.67 6.53 5.34
C ALA A 303 -33.57 8.04 5.02
N ALA A 304 -34.13 8.49 3.88
CA ALA A 304 -33.93 9.84 3.36
C ALA A 304 -34.57 10.97 4.19
N LEU A 305 -35.30 10.68 5.27
CA LEU A 305 -36.08 11.67 6.04
C LEU A 305 -35.62 11.92 7.49
N SER A 306 -34.53 11.28 7.99
CA SER A 306 -34.07 11.50 9.37
C SER A 306 -32.58 11.85 9.55
N CYS A 307 -31.82 12.09 8.48
CA CYS A 307 -30.35 12.04 8.51
C CYS A 307 -29.65 13.40 8.77
N GLY A 308 -30.18 14.26 9.64
CA GLY A 308 -29.54 15.56 9.95
C GLY A 308 -28.21 15.42 10.71
N PRO A 309 -28.22 14.83 11.93
CA PRO A 309 -27.03 14.73 12.77
C PRO A 309 -25.94 13.81 12.19
N ALA A 310 -26.31 12.63 11.67
CA ALA A 310 -25.34 11.67 11.12
C ALA A 310 -24.65 12.19 9.85
N LEU A 311 -25.37 12.88 8.97
CA LEU A 311 -24.79 13.52 7.79
C LEU A 311 -23.84 14.66 8.17
N GLN A 312 -24.19 15.44 9.20
CA GLN A 312 -23.34 16.51 9.71
C GLN A 312 -22.06 15.95 10.35
N GLU A 313 -22.16 14.87 11.12
CA GLU A 313 -21.01 14.15 11.67
C GLU A 313 -20.11 13.61 10.55
N ARG A 314 -20.68 12.95 9.55
CA ARG A 314 -19.92 12.46 8.38
C ARG A 314 -19.14 13.59 7.71
N LYS A 315 -19.81 14.70 7.37
CA LYS A 315 -19.16 15.85 6.73
C LYS A 315 -18.02 16.40 7.57
N ALA A 316 -18.22 16.51 8.89
CA ALA A 316 -17.18 17.00 9.80
C ALA A 316 -15.98 16.06 9.87
N LEU A 317 -16.20 14.74 9.94
CA LEU A 317 -15.11 13.76 10.00
C LEU A 317 -14.35 13.66 8.68
N LEU A 318 -15.04 13.66 7.52
CA LEU A 318 -14.38 13.63 6.22
C LEU A 318 -13.59 14.93 5.97
N SER A 319 -14.15 16.08 6.31
CA SER A 319 -13.41 17.36 6.28
C SER A 319 -12.15 17.28 7.13
N ALA A 320 -12.22 16.70 8.34
CA ALA A 320 -11.05 16.54 9.19
C ALA A 320 -10.01 15.61 8.56
N VAL A 321 -10.43 14.49 7.96
CA VAL A 321 -9.55 13.55 7.25
C VAL A 321 -8.88 14.21 6.04
N GLU A 322 -9.63 14.98 5.24
CA GLU A 322 -9.11 15.67 4.05
C GLU A 322 -8.07 16.74 4.38
N HIS A 323 -8.18 17.35 5.56
CA HIS A 323 -7.22 18.34 6.07
C HIS A 323 -6.16 17.73 7.00
N ASP A 324 -5.97 16.42 6.95
CA ASP A 324 -4.98 15.69 7.75
C ASP A 324 -5.09 15.94 9.26
N PHE A 325 -6.32 16.19 9.72
CA PHE A 325 -6.66 16.61 11.07
C PHE A 325 -6.04 17.94 11.55
N GLU A 326 -5.47 18.73 10.64
CA GLU A 326 -4.82 20.01 10.91
C GLU A 326 -5.74 21.21 10.66
N GLY A 327 -5.24 22.43 10.91
CA GLY A 327 -5.88 23.68 10.49
C GLY A 327 -6.91 24.28 11.47
N CYS A 328 -7.70 23.48 12.20
CA CYS A 328 -8.65 24.03 13.18
C CYS A 328 -8.90 23.14 14.41
N ASP A 329 -9.50 23.69 15.47
CA ASP A 329 -9.82 22.94 16.69
C ASP A 329 -10.83 21.81 16.46
N ALA A 330 -11.75 21.96 15.51
CA ALA A 330 -12.72 20.92 15.20
C ALA A 330 -12.03 19.67 14.63
N HIS A 331 -11.06 19.86 13.72
CA HIS A 331 -10.26 18.76 13.16
C HIS A 331 -9.41 18.06 14.22
N ARG A 332 -8.76 18.82 15.11
CA ARG A 332 -8.00 18.25 16.24
C ARG A 332 -8.88 17.45 17.19
N ARG A 333 -10.09 17.92 17.50
CA ARG A 333 -11.06 17.17 18.32
C ARG A 333 -11.53 15.88 17.63
N ALA A 334 -11.77 15.92 16.32
CA ALA A 334 -12.12 14.73 15.55
C ALA A 334 -11.01 13.68 15.62
N ARG A 335 -9.74 14.09 15.45
CA ARG A 335 -8.57 13.21 15.59
C ARG A 335 -8.46 12.61 16.98
N ALA A 336 -8.59 13.42 18.02
CA ALA A 336 -8.54 12.93 19.40
C ALA A 336 -9.63 11.88 19.69
N ARG A 337 -10.85 12.11 19.19
CA ARG A 337 -11.95 11.14 19.30
C ARG A 337 -11.64 9.84 18.55
N LEU A 338 -11.21 9.92 17.29
CA LEU A 338 -10.90 8.73 16.49
C LEU A 338 -9.72 7.97 17.09
N ASN A 339 -8.68 8.67 17.56
CA ASN A 339 -7.56 8.05 18.25
C ASN A 339 -7.98 7.37 19.56
N HIS A 340 -8.94 7.92 20.32
CA HIS A 340 -9.50 7.25 21.48
C HIS A 340 -10.23 5.94 21.10
N LEU A 341 -10.95 5.94 19.96
CA LEU A 341 -11.67 4.76 19.48
C LEU A 341 -10.77 3.68 18.87
N PHE A 342 -9.71 4.07 18.18
CA PHE A 342 -8.88 3.16 17.37
C PHE A 342 -7.47 2.94 17.93
N GLY A 343 -7.03 3.74 18.91
CA GLY A 343 -5.77 3.56 19.62
C GLY A 343 -4.51 3.79 18.77
N TRP A 344 -4.52 4.73 17.83
CA TRP A 344 -3.40 4.94 16.90
C TRP A 344 -2.08 5.28 17.61
N ASP A 345 -2.13 6.18 18.60
CA ASP A 345 -0.93 6.58 19.36
C ASP A 345 -0.39 5.43 20.21
N GLU A 346 -1.27 4.65 20.84
CA GLU A 346 -0.89 3.48 21.62
C GLU A 346 -0.28 2.39 20.74
N HIS A 347 -0.88 2.15 19.57
CA HIS A 347 -0.37 1.21 18.59
C HIS A 347 1.02 1.63 18.07
N LEU A 348 1.18 2.90 17.70
CA LEU A 348 2.47 3.43 17.25
C LEU A 348 3.55 3.28 18.32
N ALA A 349 3.25 3.65 19.57
CA ALA A 349 4.19 3.52 20.69
C ALA A 349 4.58 2.06 20.93
N LYS A 350 3.62 1.13 20.82
CA LYS A 350 3.88 -0.31 20.93
C LYS A 350 4.82 -0.80 19.83
N VAL A 351 4.54 -0.50 18.57
CA VAL A 351 5.36 -0.93 17.43
C VAL A 351 6.77 -0.34 17.51
N GLN A 352 6.90 0.93 17.90
CA GLN A 352 8.21 1.56 18.13
C GLN A 352 9.02 0.85 19.21
N SER A 353 8.36 0.44 20.31
CA SER A 353 9.01 -0.32 21.39
C SER A 353 9.49 -1.70 20.92
N GLU A 354 8.68 -2.40 20.12
CA GLU A 354 9.03 -3.70 19.53
C GLU A 354 10.21 -3.59 18.56
N ILE A 355 10.22 -2.56 17.69
CA ILE A 355 11.34 -2.26 16.79
C ILE A 355 12.61 -1.98 17.59
N ALA A 356 12.53 -1.14 18.62
CA ALA A 356 13.68 -0.81 19.47
C ALA A 356 14.21 -2.05 20.24
N GLN A 357 13.32 -2.96 20.64
CA GLN A 357 13.72 -4.22 21.25
C GLN A 357 14.44 -5.14 20.26
N ALA A 358 13.90 -5.31 19.05
CA ALA A 358 14.52 -6.11 18.00
C ALA A 358 15.90 -5.58 17.61
N GLN A 359 16.04 -4.26 17.49
CA GLN A 359 17.32 -3.60 17.22
C GLN A 359 18.35 -3.87 18.34
N ARG A 360 17.94 -3.76 19.61
CA ARG A 360 18.81 -4.08 20.77
C ARG A 360 19.26 -5.53 20.76
N GLN A 361 18.37 -6.47 20.43
CA GLN A 361 18.72 -7.88 20.32
C GLN A 361 19.74 -8.13 19.20
N GLN A 362 19.54 -7.50 18.03
CA GLN A 362 20.46 -7.63 16.91
C GLN A 362 21.85 -7.07 17.25
N LEU A 363 21.92 -5.94 17.94
CA LEU A 363 23.17 -5.37 18.44
C LEU A 363 23.86 -6.27 19.47
N GLY A 364 23.08 -6.86 20.38
CA GLY A 364 23.58 -7.85 21.34
C GLY A 364 24.21 -9.05 20.64
N LEU A 365 23.62 -9.51 19.53
CA LEU A 365 24.17 -10.60 18.71
C LEU A 365 25.53 -10.20 18.08
N PHE A 366 25.62 -9.01 17.47
CA PHE A 366 26.89 -8.51 16.92
C PHE A 366 27.97 -8.40 17.99
N ALA A 367 27.64 -7.83 19.15
CA ALA A 367 28.54 -7.71 20.28
C ALA A 367 29.01 -9.08 20.79
N ALA A 368 28.10 -10.06 20.90
CA ALA A 368 28.42 -11.43 21.32
C ALA A 368 29.33 -12.16 20.31
N MET A 369 29.24 -11.80 19.03
CA MET A 369 30.13 -12.33 17.97
C MET A 369 31.45 -11.54 17.84
N GLY A 370 31.67 -10.48 18.63
CA GLY A 370 32.83 -9.60 18.51
C GLY A 370 32.86 -8.80 17.20
N LEU A 371 31.71 -8.62 16.55
CA LEU A 371 31.57 -7.91 15.29
C LEU A 371 31.08 -6.48 15.53
N ALA A 372 31.63 -5.54 14.77
CA ALA A 372 31.07 -4.19 14.72
C ALA A 372 29.71 -4.22 14.00
N PRO A 373 28.68 -3.54 14.53
CA PRO A 373 27.40 -3.47 13.85
C PRO A 373 27.54 -2.67 12.53
N PRO A 374 26.81 -3.04 11.47
CA PRO A 374 26.83 -2.32 10.21
C PRO A 374 26.45 -0.84 10.41
N PRO A 375 26.98 0.10 9.59
CA PRO A 375 26.71 1.54 9.73
C PRO A 375 25.22 1.90 9.78
N GLY A 376 24.37 1.18 9.03
CA GLY A 376 22.92 1.40 9.03
C GLY A 376 22.20 1.00 10.33
N VAL A 377 22.78 0.12 11.14
CA VAL A 377 22.23 -0.29 12.44
C VAL A 377 22.64 0.71 13.54
N GLN A 378 23.81 1.35 13.41
CA GLN A 378 24.28 2.38 14.34
C GLN A 378 23.45 3.68 14.26
N GLN A 379 23.06 4.12 13.05
CA GLN A 379 22.29 5.36 12.85
C GLN A 379 20.86 5.33 13.44
N LEU A 380 20.21 4.16 13.51
CA LEU A 380 18.85 4.05 14.04
C LEU A 380 18.76 4.34 15.56
N LEU A 381 19.86 4.12 16.30
CA LEU A 381 19.96 4.42 17.72
C LEU A 381 19.98 5.93 18.01
N GLU A 382 20.71 6.70 17.21
CA GLU A 382 20.86 8.15 17.41
C GLU A 382 19.53 8.88 17.22
N VAL A 383 18.73 8.44 16.24
CA VAL A 383 17.38 8.98 15.99
C VAL A 383 16.42 8.62 17.13
N SER A 384 16.43 7.38 17.62
CA SER A 384 15.57 6.95 18.73
C SER A 384 15.89 7.67 20.05
N SER A 385 17.17 7.96 20.32
CA SER A 385 17.56 8.72 21.52
C SER A 385 17.15 10.20 21.49
N ALA A 386 17.01 10.80 20.30
CA ALA A 386 16.57 12.18 20.15
C ALA A 386 15.04 12.34 20.30
N GLU A 387 14.24 11.31 19.99
CA GLU A 387 12.77 11.35 20.08
C GLU A 387 12.23 11.01 21.47
N VAL A 388 13.01 10.32 22.32
CA VAL A 388 12.60 9.93 23.69
C VAL A 388 12.82 11.06 24.71
N GLY A 389 13.52 12.13 24.34
CA GLY A 389 14.03 13.14 25.27
C GLY A 389 13.45 14.55 25.12
N ALA A 390 12.13 14.77 25.19
CA ALA A 390 11.53 15.99 25.75
C ALA A 390 9.99 15.93 25.81
N PRO A 391 9.35 16.06 26.98
CA PRO A 391 7.95 16.46 27.02
C PRO A 391 7.82 17.88 26.47
N ARG A 392 6.97 18.07 25.45
CA ARG A 392 6.58 19.40 24.95
C ARG A 392 5.86 20.17 26.06
N GLN A 393 6.59 20.88 26.89
CA GLN A 393 6.01 21.92 27.73
C GLN A 393 5.53 23.06 26.82
N VAL A 394 4.23 23.27 26.82
CA VAL A 394 3.57 24.43 26.23
C VAL A 394 3.99 25.64 27.07
N ALA A 395 5.01 26.37 26.65
CA ALA A 395 5.32 27.67 27.22
C ALA A 395 4.32 28.70 26.65
N SER A 396 3.45 29.21 27.51
CA SER A 396 2.62 30.37 27.22
C SER A 396 3.52 31.60 27.08
N ALA A 397 3.57 32.18 25.88
CA ALA A 397 4.20 33.48 25.68
C ALA A 397 3.23 34.57 26.13
N ALA A 398 3.32 34.96 27.40
CA ALA A 398 2.78 36.22 27.89
C ALA A 398 3.63 37.38 27.33
N ALA A 399 2.95 38.38 26.79
CA ALA A 399 3.52 39.59 26.26
C ALA A 399 4.27 40.40 27.34
N ALA A 400 5.50 40.80 27.03
CA ALA A 400 6.15 41.95 27.66
C ALA A 400 7.12 42.57 26.66
N GLY A 401 6.85 43.80 26.26
CA GLY A 401 7.67 44.56 25.33
C GLY A 401 8.98 45.03 25.95
N ALA A 402 10.01 45.18 25.13
CA ALA A 402 11.11 46.09 25.37
C ALA A 402 11.75 46.47 24.04
N GLN A 403 11.88 47.79 23.85
CA GLN A 403 12.40 48.48 22.68
C GLN A 403 13.87 48.13 22.42
N ARG A 404 14.23 48.04 21.13
CA ARG A 404 15.63 48.10 20.66
C ARG A 404 16.06 49.57 20.54
N PRO A 405 17.29 49.91 20.91
CA PRO A 405 18.03 50.97 20.24
C PRO A 405 19.06 50.36 19.27
N MET A 406 19.09 50.91 18.06
CA MET A 406 20.21 50.88 17.10
C MET A 406 21.35 51.77 17.62
N PRO A 407 22.60 51.69 17.10
CA PRO A 407 23.00 51.25 15.75
C PRO A 407 23.91 50.01 15.67
#